data_AF-A0AAE9A161-F1
#
_entry.id   AF-A0AAE9A161-F1
#
_cell.length_a   1.000
_cell.length_b   1.000
_cell.length_c   1.000
_cell.angle_alpha   90.00
_cell.angle_beta   90.00
_cell.angle_gamma   90.00
#
_symmetry.space_group_name_H-M   'P 1'
#
loop_
_entity.id
_entity.type
_entity.pdbx_description
1 polymer ?
#
loop_
_entity_poly.entity_id
_entity_poly.type
_entity_poly.pdbx_seq_one_letter_code
_entity_poly.pdbx_strand_id
1 'polypeptide(L)'
;MTWNSSLATSAQAFAETCPTNHSNADGLGENFFFSYSATDKNSLDYYGARASQLWEEEFQQYGWDSTTMDDNASNIKDATQMAWAETGLIGCGVKDSDLLWRTSGKLGSR
;
A
#
# COMPACT_ATOMS: atom_id res chain seq x y z
N MET A 1 -12.37 -7.72 1.11
CA MET A 1 -11.86 -6.33 1.21
C MET A 1 -13.03 -5.37 1.29
N THR A 2 -13.02 -4.45 2.25
CA THR A 2 -14.07 -3.45 2.47
C THR A 2 -13.45 -2.10 2.79
N TRP A 3 -13.94 -1.04 2.17
CA TRP A 3 -13.47 0.31 2.46
C TRP A 3 -13.75 0.71 3.92
N ASN A 4 -12.75 1.29 4.57
CA ASN A 4 -12.82 1.77 5.93
C ASN A 4 -12.43 3.26 5.97
N SER A 5 -13.39 4.11 6.30
CA SER A 5 -13.19 5.56 6.33
C SER A 5 -12.13 5.99 7.35
N SER A 6 -12.01 5.31 8.49
CA SER A 6 -10.99 5.65 9.50
C SER A 6 -9.58 5.38 9.00
N LEU A 7 -9.36 4.25 8.31
CA LEU A 7 -8.09 3.96 7.64
C LEU A 7 -7.79 4.99 6.54
N ALA A 8 -8.81 5.37 5.77
CA ALA A 8 -8.65 6.38 4.71
C ALA A 8 -8.29 7.76 5.26
N THR A 9 -8.96 8.20 6.32
CA THR A 9 -8.62 9.46 7.02
C THR A 9 -7.21 9.41 7.57
N SER A 10 -6.83 8.29 8.20
CA SER A 10 -5.47 8.08 8.72
C SER A 10 -4.42 8.09 7.61
N ALA A 11 -4.72 7.46 6.46
CA ALA A 11 -3.85 7.42 5.31
C ALA A 11 -3.70 8.79 4.63
N GLN A 12 -4.80 9.52 4.47
CA GLN A 12 -4.79 10.88 3.94
C GLN A 12 -3.97 11.80 4.85
N ALA A 13 -4.19 11.75 6.17
CA ALA A 13 -3.43 12.56 7.11
C ALA A 13 -1.92 12.32 7.03
N PHE A 14 -1.48 11.09 6.75
CA PHE A 14 -0.07 10.81 6.53
C PHE A 14 0.41 11.28 5.15
N ALA A 15 -0.37 11.07 4.08
CA ALA A 15 -0.04 11.57 2.74
C ALA A 15 0.14 13.10 2.71
N GLU A 16 -0.67 13.86 3.46
CA GLU A 16 -0.54 15.32 3.59
C GLU A 16 0.80 15.77 4.20
N THR A 17 1.57 14.88 4.82
CA THR A 17 2.90 15.18 5.35
C THR A 17 4.03 15.03 4.32
N CYS A 18 3.70 14.62 3.09
CA CYS A 18 4.65 14.31 2.02
C CYS A 18 5.79 13.38 2.50
N PRO A 19 5.45 12.19 3.03
CA PRO A 19 6.42 11.31 3.65
C PRO A 19 7.32 10.66 2.59
N THR A 20 8.58 10.43 2.94
CA THR A 20 9.55 9.72 2.07
C THR A 20 9.70 8.24 2.43
N ASN A 21 9.00 7.78 3.46
CA ASN A 21 9.06 6.42 4.00
C ASN A 21 7.72 6.01 4.62
N HIS A 22 7.58 4.73 4.96
CA HIS A 22 6.43 4.19 5.68
C HIS A 22 6.22 4.87 7.04
N SER A 23 4.96 4.96 7.45
CA SER A 23 4.58 5.50 8.76
C SER A 23 4.93 4.59 9.93
N ASN A 24 5.08 3.29 9.68
CA ASN A 24 5.19 2.24 10.69
C ASN A 24 4.06 2.26 11.72
N ALA A 25 2.86 2.72 11.34
CA ALA A 25 1.70 2.74 12.23
C ALA A 25 1.41 1.35 12.82
N ASP A 26 1.32 1.28 14.15
CA ASP A 26 1.15 0.02 14.87
C ASP A 26 -0.13 -0.70 14.45
N GLY A 27 0.00 -1.99 14.13
CA GLY A 27 -1.13 -2.86 13.77
C GLY A 27 -1.72 -2.64 12.37
N LEU A 28 -1.15 -1.74 11.56
CA LEU A 28 -1.60 -1.47 10.20
C LEU A 28 -0.61 -1.98 9.15
N GLY A 29 -1.14 -2.59 8.09
CA GLY A 29 -0.43 -2.82 6.84
C GLY A 29 -0.39 -1.54 6.02
N GLU A 30 0.67 -1.33 5.24
CA GLU A 30 0.85 -0.12 4.44
C GLU A 30 1.63 -0.39 3.16
N ASN A 31 1.05 0.01 2.03
CA ASN A 31 1.75 0.11 0.75
C ASN A 31 1.87 1.60 0.41
N PHE A 32 3.00 1.98 -0.18
CA PHE A 32 3.29 3.37 -0.52
C PHE A 32 3.71 3.45 -1.99
N PHE A 33 3.14 4.41 -2.70
CA PHE A 33 3.46 4.67 -4.10
C PHE A 33 3.76 6.16 -4.28
N PHE A 34 4.87 6.44 -4.95
CA PHE A 34 5.32 7.79 -5.28
C PHE A 34 5.55 7.90 -6.78
N SER A 35 5.10 8.99 -7.40
CA SER A 35 5.39 9.31 -8.80
C SER A 35 6.09 10.66 -8.90
N TYR A 36 7.02 10.83 -9.84
CA TYR A 36 7.63 12.15 -10.11
C TYR A 36 6.91 12.87 -11.26
N SER A 37 5.58 12.79 -11.33
CA SER A 37 4.83 13.40 -12.43
C SER A 37 4.74 14.91 -12.27
N ALA A 38 5.05 15.66 -13.33
CA ALA A 38 4.86 17.12 -13.39
C ALA A 38 3.38 17.52 -13.57
N THR A 39 2.47 16.54 -13.68
CA THR A 39 1.03 16.78 -13.70
C THR A 39 0.49 16.62 -12.29
N ASP A 40 0.02 17.72 -11.70
CA ASP A 40 -0.70 17.74 -10.41
C ASP A 40 -2.00 16.95 -10.53
N LYS A 41 -1.87 15.63 -10.40
CA LYS A 41 -3.03 14.75 -10.23
C LYS A 41 -3.14 14.52 -8.73
N ASN A 42 -4.36 14.56 -8.22
CA ASN A 42 -4.64 14.54 -6.79
C ASN A 42 -5.86 13.64 -6.51
N SER A 43 -5.95 12.53 -7.27
CA SER A 43 -7.12 11.65 -7.24
C SER A 43 -6.73 10.20 -7.07
N LEU A 44 -7.43 9.53 -6.15
CA LEU A 44 -7.37 8.08 -5.96
C LEU A 44 -7.71 7.32 -7.25
N ASP A 45 -8.61 7.85 -8.09
CA ASP A 45 -8.98 7.19 -9.35
C ASP A 45 -7.80 7.13 -10.33
N TYR A 46 -6.90 8.11 -10.27
CA TYR A 46 -5.74 8.15 -11.14
C TYR A 46 -4.59 7.27 -10.63
N TYR A 47 -4.20 7.45 -9.37
CA TYR A 47 -3.04 6.73 -8.81
C TYR A 47 -3.41 5.37 -8.26
N GLY A 48 -4.61 5.16 -7.74
CA GLY A 48 -5.03 3.92 -7.08
C GLY A 48 -4.93 2.71 -8.00
N ALA A 49 -5.46 2.82 -9.22
CA ALA A 49 -5.38 1.74 -10.19
C ALA A 49 -3.93 1.46 -10.61
N ARG A 50 -3.14 2.50 -10.88
CA ARG A 50 -1.74 2.35 -11.31
C ARG A 50 -0.85 1.77 -10.21
N ALA A 51 -0.99 2.25 -8.98
CA ALA A 51 -0.24 1.74 -7.84
C ALA A 51 -0.59 0.28 -7.56
N SER A 52 -1.89 -0.05 -7.53
CA SER A 52 -2.34 -1.42 -7.31
C SER A 52 -1.83 -2.37 -8.39
N GLN A 53 -1.79 -1.93 -9.64
CA GLN A 53 -1.20 -2.70 -10.73
C GLN A 53 0.30 -2.95 -10.50
N LEU A 54 1.08 -1.92 -10.16
CA LEU A 54 2.52 -2.05 -9.94
C LEU A 54 2.86 -2.95 -8.75
N TRP A 55 2.09 -2.86 -7.67
CA TRP A 55 2.26 -3.75 -6.53
C TRP A 55 1.91 -5.20 -6.89
N GLU A 56 0.84 -5.42 -7.66
CA GLU A 56 0.47 -6.76 -8.12
C GLU A 56 1.52 -7.37 -9.06
N GLU A 57 2.11 -6.55 -9.95
CA GLU A 57 3.15 -6.93 -10.92
C GLU A 57 4.40 -7.57 -10.26
N GLU A 58 4.61 -7.37 -8.95
CA GLU A 58 5.68 -8.04 -8.18
C GLU A 58 5.55 -9.57 -8.25
N PHE A 59 4.33 -10.13 -8.23
CA PHE A 59 4.14 -11.58 -8.32
C PHE A 59 4.62 -12.14 -9.66
N GLN A 60 4.41 -11.42 -10.76
CA GLN A 60 4.84 -11.81 -12.10
C GLN A 60 6.34 -11.63 -12.27
N GLN A 61 6.91 -10.59 -11.66
CA GLN A 61 8.32 -10.26 -11.80
C GLN A 61 9.23 -11.17 -10.97
N TYR A 62 8.81 -11.49 -9.74
CA TYR A 62 9.65 -12.18 -8.76
C TYR A 62 9.17 -13.59 -8.42
N GLY A 63 7.97 -13.96 -8.85
CA GLY A 63 7.36 -15.25 -8.55
C GLY A 63 6.71 -15.29 -7.15
N TRP A 64 5.92 -16.34 -6.91
CA TRP A 64 5.29 -16.58 -5.62
C TRP A 64 5.35 -18.07 -5.28
N ASP A 65 6.54 -18.52 -4.91
CA ASP A 65 6.83 -19.95 -4.71
C ASP A 65 6.45 -20.46 -3.32
N SER A 66 6.13 -19.54 -2.38
CA SER A 66 5.80 -19.87 -0.99
C SER A 66 4.84 -18.85 -0.38
N THR A 67 3.95 -19.32 0.48
CA THR A 67 3.09 -18.47 1.33
C THR A 67 3.74 -18.10 2.66
N THR A 68 4.98 -18.52 2.88
CA THR A 68 5.75 -18.17 4.08
C THR A 68 6.42 -16.82 3.90
N MET A 69 6.27 -15.94 4.90
CA MET A 69 6.99 -14.68 4.97
C MET A 69 8.43 -14.91 5.42
N ASP A 70 9.36 -14.80 4.48
CA ASP A 70 10.82 -14.84 4.70
C ASP A 70 11.50 -13.69 3.93
N ASP A 71 12.83 -13.67 3.92
CA ASP A 71 13.60 -12.64 3.22
C ASP A 71 13.35 -12.66 1.69
N ASN A 72 12.94 -13.79 1.09
CA ASN A 72 12.57 -13.83 -0.33
C ASN A 72 11.23 -13.13 -0.59
N ALA A 73 10.32 -13.14 0.40
CA ALA A 73 9.07 -12.40 0.34
C ALA A 73 9.28 -10.86 0.33
N SER A 74 10.50 -10.38 0.61
CA SER A 74 10.81 -8.94 0.58
C SER A 74 10.64 -8.29 -0.79
N ASN A 75 10.82 -9.05 -1.89
CA ASN A 75 10.64 -8.56 -3.27
C ASN A 75 9.18 -8.53 -3.72
N ILE A 76 8.28 -9.16 -2.96
CA ILE A 76 6.84 -9.24 -3.25
C ILE A 76 6.01 -8.67 -2.08
N LYS A 77 6.61 -7.78 -1.28
CA LYS A 77 6.01 -7.29 -0.03
C LYS A 77 4.73 -6.47 -0.28
N ASP A 78 4.66 -5.71 -1.37
CA ASP A 78 3.52 -4.87 -1.67
C ASP A 78 2.38 -5.73 -2.24
N ALA A 79 2.71 -6.65 -3.16
CA ALA A 79 1.81 -7.69 -3.67
C ALA A 79 1.19 -8.54 -2.56
N THR A 80 2.02 -9.04 -1.65
CA THR A 80 1.57 -9.93 -0.58
C THR A 80 0.72 -9.21 0.45
N GLN A 81 0.96 -7.92 0.69
CA GLN A 81 0.11 -7.12 1.56
C GLN A 81 -1.29 -6.90 0.94
N MET A 82 -1.40 -6.81 -0.40
CA MET A 82 -2.69 -6.79 -1.09
C MET A 82 -3.45 -8.13 -0.97
N ALA A 83 -2.72 -9.25 -0.94
CA ALA A 83 -3.27 -10.60 -0.92
C ALA A 83 -3.38 -11.22 0.49
N TRP A 84 -3.09 -10.45 1.55
CA TRP A 84 -3.03 -10.99 2.91
C TRP A 84 -4.41 -11.43 3.41
N ALA A 85 -4.53 -12.71 3.78
CA ALA A 85 -5.83 -13.34 4.05
C ALA A 85 -6.60 -12.74 5.24
N GLU A 86 -5.87 -12.29 6.28
CA GLU A 86 -6.46 -11.66 7.46
C GLU A 86 -6.86 -10.20 7.22
N THR A 87 -6.43 -9.62 6.09
CA THR A 87 -6.74 -8.24 5.75
C THR A 87 -8.15 -8.12 5.17
N GLY A 88 -9.05 -7.58 5.99
CA GLY A 88 -10.44 -7.34 5.61
C GLY A 88 -10.74 -5.91 5.17
N LEU A 89 -10.00 -4.92 5.69
CA LEU A 89 -10.29 -3.49 5.57
C LEU A 89 -9.18 -2.75 4.85
N ILE A 90 -9.57 -1.74 4.06
CA ILE A 90 -8.67 -0.88 3.28
C ILE A 90 -9.07 0.59 3.41
N GLY A 91 -8.11 1.49 3.44
CA GLY A 91 -8.32 2.92 3.26
C GLY A 91 -7.10 3.57 2.60
N CYS A 92 -7.34 4.48 1.66
CA CYS A 92 -6.29 5.13 0.89
C CYS A 92 -6.34 6.65 1.05
N GLY A 93 -5.18 7.29 0.96
CA GLY A 93 -5.03 8.73 0.88
C GLY A 93 -4.09 9.10 -0.26
N VAL A 94 -4.33 10.24 -0.90
CA VAL A 94 -3.50 10.74 -2.00
C VAL A 94 -3.19 12.20 -1.77
N LYS A 95 -1.92 12.57 -1.94
CA LYS A 95 -1.49 13.96 -1.94
C LYS A 95 -0.42 14.14 -3.00
N ASP A 96 -0.67 15.07 -3.91
CA ASP A 96 0.12 15.33 -5.10
C ASP A 96 0.43 14.01 -5.81
N SER A 97 1.70 13.73 -6.11
CA SER A 97 2.07 12.49 -6.79
C SER A 97 2.22 11.26 -5.87
N ASP A 98 1.73 11.34 -4.63
CA ASP A 98 1.93 10.32 -3.60
C ASP A 98 0.60 9.67 -3.23
N LEU A 99 0.56 8.33 -3.31
CA LEU A 99 -0.54 7.52 -2.85
C LEU A 99 -0.09 6.67 -1.66
N LEU A 100 -0.81 6.79 -0.56
CA LEU A 100 -0.70 5.90 0.59
C LEU A 100 -1.91 4.97 0.66
N TRP A 101 -1.64 3.67 0.78
CA TRP A 101 -2.64 2.64 0.99
C TRP A 101 -2.42 2.01 2.35
N ARG A 102 -3.50 1.87 3.14
CA ARG A 102 -3.46 1.24 4.46
C ARG A 102 -4.49 0.15 4.60
N THR A 103 -4.16 -0.85 5.39
CA THR A 103 -5.05 -1.97 5.67
C THR A 103 -5.08 -2.40 7.13
N SER A 104 -6.15 -3.08 7.50
CA SER A 104 -6.24 -3.79 8.78
C SER A 104 -5.31 -5.00 8.75
N GLY A 105 -4.37 -5.08 9.69
CA GLY A 105 -3.41 -6.19 9.74
C GLY A 105 -2.17 -5.90 8.91
N LYS A 106 -1.01 -6.22 9.50
CA LYS A 106 0.32 -5.94 8.94
C LYS A 106 0.98 -7.24 8.52
N LEU A 107 1.59 -7.25 7.34
CA LEU A 107 2.51 -8.30 6.93
C LEU A 107 3.66 -8.39 7.94
N GLY A 108 3.71 -9.49 8.71
CA GLY A 108 4.78 -9.77 9.67
C GLY A 108 4.90 -8.73 10.80
N SER A 109 4.12 -8.90 11.87
CA SER A 109 4.52 -8.37 13.18
C SER A 109 5.66 -9.22 13.74
N ARG A 110 6.89 -8.77 13.53
CA ARG A 110 7.97 -9.03 14.47
C ARG A 110 8.47 -7.70 15.00
#